data_AF-A0A1E1W651-F1
#
_entry.id   AF-A0A1E1W651-F1
#
_cell.length_a   1.000
_cell.length_b   1.000
_cell.length_c   1.000
_cell.angle_alpha   90.00
_cell.angle_beta   90.00
_cell.angle_gamma   90.00
#
_symmetry.space_group_name_H-M   'P 1'
#
loop_
_entity.id
_entity.type
_entity.pdbx_description
1 polymer ?
#
loop_
_entity_poly.entity_id
_entity_poly.type
_entity_poly.pdbx_seq_one_letter_code
_entity_poly.pdbx_strand_id
1 'polypeptide(L)'
;VESSQKETEKEPLEPLAPENHQRLSVLLYSFSNKSANVPDFCVNPWIVTMEMYGQRDISLGAFLEKYCFNAEFKCSSSTCQVPMNQHVRRFVHGDVCITITCNTVGHSNVDKIKEEQSKQVMFW
;
A
#
# COMPACT_ATOMS: atom_id res chain seq x y z
N VAL A 1 -40.80 -40.81 3.59
CA VAL A 1 -39.58 -41.57 3.22
C VAL A 1 -38.57 -40.53 2.79
N GLU A 2 -37.70 -40.17 3.72
CA GLU A 2 -36.59 -39.23 3.51
C GLU A 2 -35.69 -39.70 2.37
N SER A 3 -35.29 -38.78 1.49
CA SER A 3 -34.20 -39.00 0.56
C SER A 3 -33.05 -38.09 0.97
N SER A 4 -31.94 -38.72 1.29
CA SER A 4 -30.80 -38.22 2.02
C SER A 4 -30.10 -37.04 1.32
N GLN A 5 -29.85 -35.98 2.10
CA GLN A 5 -28.88 -34.96 1.74
C GLN A 5 -27.48 -35.59 1.86
N LYS A 6 -26.80 -35.76 0.73
CA LYS A 6 -25.39 -36.17 0.71
C LYS A 6 -24.56 -34.93 1.04
N GLU A 7 -24.18 -34.80 2.31
CA GLU A 7 -23.21 -33.80 2.75
C GLU A 7 -21.88 -34.08 2.04
N THR A 8 -21.52 -33.21 1.10
CA THR A 8 -20.21 -33.25 0.46
C THR A 8 -19.18 -32.81 1.50
N GLU A 9 -18.47 -33.76 2.08
CA GLU A 9 -17.28 -33.55 2.89
C GLU A 9 -16.29 -32.73 2.07
N LYS A 10 -16.11 -31.45 2.44
CA LYS A 10 -15.18 -30.55 1.73
C LYS A 10 -13.77 -30.97 2.11
N GLU A 11 -12.99 -31.43 1.12
CA GLU A 11 -11.57 -31.65 1.30
C GLU A 11 -10.89 -30.42 1.93
N PRO A 12 -9.90 -30.61 2.82
CA PRO A 12 -9.16 -29.50 3.40
C PRO A 12 -8.57 -28.63 2.29
N LEU A 13 -8.99 -27.37 2.24
CA LEU A 13 -8.49 -26.41 1.26
C LEU A 13 -6.98 -26.24 1.46
N GLU A 14 -6.20 -26.53 0.42
CA GLU A 14 -4.75 -26.32 0.42
C GLU A 14 -4.43 -24.83 0.67
N PRO A 15 -3.75 -24.47 1.78
CA PRO A 15 -3.58 -23.07 2.19
C PRO A 15 -2.79 -22.19 1.21
N LEU A 16 -2.03 -22.82 0.30
CA LEU A 16 -1.15 -22.17 -0.67
C LEU A 16 -1.64 -22.29 -2.12
N ALA A 17 -2.76 -22.97 -2.36
CA ALA A 17 -3.32 -23.04 -3.70
C ALA A 17 -3.71 -21.62 -4.17
N PRO A 18 -3.21 -21.13 -5.32
CA PRO A 18 -3.55 -19.81 -5.84
C PRO A 18 -5.07 -19.59 -5.96
N GLU A 19 -5.80 -20.64 -6.30
CA GLU A 19 -7.26 -20.73 -6.38
C GLU A 19 -7.99 -20.69 -5.02
N ASN A 20 -7.28 -20.78 -3.89
CA ASN A 20 -7.87 -20.65 -2.55
C ASN A 20 -7.77 -19.22 -1.97
N HIS A 21 -7.43 -18.24 -2.80
CA HIS A 21 -7.58 -16.80 -2.59
C HIS A 21 -7.12 -16.31 -1.19
N GLN A 22 -5.81 -16.23 -0.98
CA GLN A 22 -5.27 -15.59 0.21
C GLN A 22 -5.72 -14.13 0.28
N ARG A 23 -6.43 -13.75 1.36
CA ARG A 23 -6.91 -12.37 1.60
C ARG A 23 -6.07 -11.73 2.69
N LEU A 24 -5.44 -10.61 2.39
CA LEU A 24 -4.65 -9.83 3.35
C LEU A 24 -5.38 -8.52 3.67
N SER A 25 -5.83 -8.38 4.92
CA SER A 25 -6.42 -7.12 5.39
C SER A 25 -5.35 -6.23 5.99
N VAL A 26 -5.23 -5.01 5.49
CA VAL A 26 -4.26 -4.02 5.96
C VAL A 26 -4.95 -2.71 6.29
N LEU A 27 -4.49 -2.01 7.32
CA LEU A 27 -4.91 -0.65 7.60
C LEU A 27 -4.14 0.30 6.67
N LEU A 28 -4.88 1.03 5.84
CA LEU A 28 -4.36 2.00 4.88
C LEU A 28 -4.66 3.42 5.36
N TYR A 29 -3.64 4.28 5.35
CA TYR A 29 -3.81 5.73 5.50
C TYR A 29 -2.73 6.49 4.74
N SER A 30 -2.96 7.79 4.51
CA SER A 30 -1.95 8.67 3.93
C SER A 30 -2.02 10.08 4.49
N PHE A 31 -0.88 10.75 4.53
CA PHE A 31 -0.75 12.13 5.00
C PHE A 31 0.41 12.83 4.29
N SER A 32 0.50 14.15 4.45
CA SER A 32 1.67 14.92 4.03
C SER A 32 1.91 16.05 5.00
N ASN A 33 3.17 16.22 5.43
CA ASN A 33 3.59 17.31 6.31
C ASN A 33 3.52 18.69 5.64
N LYS A 34 3.26 18.74 4.34
CA LYS A 34 3.08 19.96 3.56
C LYS A 34 1.62 20.23 3.20
N SER A 35 0.71 19.34 3.60
CA SER A 35 -0.72 19.51 3.35
C SER A 35 -1.29 20.58 4.27
N ALA A 36 -2.35 21.25 3.81
CA ALA A 36 -3.18 22.10 4.66
C ALA A 36 -3.91 21.30 5.76
N ASN A 37 -3.94 19.97 5.64
CA ASN A 37 -4.59 19.10 6.62
C ASN A 37 -3.76 18.89 7.88
N VAL A 38 -2.47 19.23 7.92
CA VAL A 38 -1.62 18.96 9.10
C VAL A 38 -2.26 19.52 10.38
N PRO A 39 -2.38 18.73 11.47
CA PRO A 39 -1.79 17.40 11.71
C PRO A 39 -2.61 16.19 11.23
N ASP A 40 -3.75 16.41 10.57
CA ASP A 40 -4.67 15.37 10.11
C ASP A 40 -4.21 14.64 8.83
N PHE A 41 -4.91 13.53 8.55
CA PHE A 41 -4.66 12.67 7.39
C PHE A 41 -5.22 13.27 6.08
N CYS A 42 -4.56 12.93 4.98
CA CYS A 42 -5.10 13.13 3.63
C CYS A 42 -6.09 12.01 3.24
N VAL A 43 -5.79 10.78 3.69
CA VAL A 43 -6.70 9.63 3.63
C VAL A 43 -6.82 9.09 5.04
N ASN A 44 -8.01 9.21 5.62
CA ASN A 44 -8.29 8.69 6.95
C ASN A 44 -8.01 7.18 7.02
N PRO A 45 -7.54 6.65 8.17
CA PRO A 45 -7.29 5.23 8.33
C PRO A 45 -8.53 4.38 8.06
N TRP A 46 -8.38 3.39 7.17
CA TRP A 46 -9.43 2.43 6.86
C TRP A 46 -8.83 1.07 6.49
N ILE A 47 -9.58 0.00 6.74
CA ILE A 47 -9.13 -1.36 6.45
C ILE A 47 -9.43 -1.68 4.98
N VAL A 48 -8.40 -2.04 4.23
CA VAL A 48 -8.54 -2.57 2.88
C VAL A 48 -8.16 -4.05 2.87
N THR A 49 -9.02 -4.87 2.27
CA THR A 49 -8.73 -6.29 2.05
C THR A 49 -8.21 -6.48 0.64
N MET A 50 -6.93 -6.87 0.55
CA MET A 50 -6.25 -7.25 -0.69
C MET A 50 -6.50 -8.73 -0.96
N GLU A 51 -6.83 -9.06 -2.20
CA GLU A 51 -6.89 -10.44 -2.69
C GLU A 51 -5.57 -10.71 -3.39
N MET A 52 -4.84 -11.72 -2.95
CA MET A 52 -3.60 -12.14 -3.59
C MET A 52 -3.94 -13.04 -4.78
N TYR A 53 -3.18 -12.93 -5.88
CA TYR A 53 -3.37 -13.71 -7.10
C TYR A 53 -4.74 -13.46 -7.76
N GLY A 54 -5.30 -12.26 -7.55
CA GLY A 54 -6.59 -11.86 -8.07
C GLY A 54 -6.49 -11.10 -9.40
N GLN A 55 -7.64 -10.80 -10.01
CA GLN A 55 -7.71 -9.98 -11.24
C GLN A 55 -7.26 -8.52 -11.01
N ARG A 56 -7.14 -8.10 -9.75
CA ARG A 56 -6.74 -6.74 -9.33
C ARG A 56 -5.27 -6.63 -8.97
N ASP A 57 -4.50 -7.70 -9.18
CA ASP A 57 -3.07 -7.69 -8.94
C ASP A 57 -2.37 -6.71 -9.89
N ILE A 58 -1.46 -5.93 -9.33
CA ILE A 58 -0.67 -4.95 -10.05
C ILE A 58 0.78 -5.05 -9.58
N SER A 59 1.73 -4.97 -10.51
CA SER A 59 3.15 -4.94 -10.14
C SER A 59 3.45 -3.67 -9.34
N LEU A 60 4.48 -3.72 -8.49
CA LEU A 60 4.91 -2.54 -7.74
C LEU A 60 5.26 -1.36 -8.68
N GLY A 61 5.92 -1.63 -9.81
CA GLY A 61 6.25 -0.62 -10.81
C GLY A 61 5.00 0.08 -11.37
N ALA A 62 4.02 -0.70 -11.84
CA ALA A 62 2.77 -0.15 -12.38
C ALA A 62 1.96 0.60 -11.31
N PHE A 63 2.00 0.15 -10.04
CA PHE A 63 1.42 0.88 -8.92
C PHE A 63 2.08 2.26 -8.74
N LEU A 64 3.41 2.32 -8.75
CA LEU A 64 4.15 3.56 -8.56
C LEU A 64 3.89 4.55 -9.72
N GLU A 65 3.92 4.07 -10.96
CA GLU A 65 3.60 4.87 -12.14
C GLU A 65 2.20 5.47 -12.04
N LYS A 66 1.21 4.62 -11.73
CA LYS A 66 -0.20 5.02 -11.71
C LYS A 66 -0.56 5.94 -10.55
N TYR A 67 -0.04 5.68 -9.35
CA TYR A 67 -0.53 6.31 -8.11
C TYR A 67 0.46 7.24 -7.43
N CYS A 68 1.73 7.21 -7.79
CA CYS A 68 2.78 7.99 -7.14
C CYS A 68 3.44 9.00 -8.09
N PHE A 69 3.68 8.61 -9.34
CA PHE A 69 4.40 9.43 -10.32
C PHE A 69 3.49 10.12 -11.34
N ASN A 70 2.25 9.66 -11.47
CA ASN A 70 1.27 10.31 -12.33
C ASN A 70 0.83 11.67 -11.75
N ALA A 71 1.17 12.75 -12.44
CA ALA A 71 0.80 14.11 -12.06
C ALA A 71 -0.72 14.39 -12.13
N GLU A 72 -1.46 13.62 -12.93
CA GLU A 72 -2.92 13.71 -13.05
C GLU A 72 -3.61 13.04 -11.86
N PHE A 73 -2.95 12.08 -11.21
CA PHE A 73 -3.48 11.42 -10.03
C PHE A 73 -3.32 12.33 -8.79
N LYS A 74 -4.42 12.96 -8.37
CA LYS A 74 -4.44 13.89 -7.23
C LYS A 74 -4.78 13.19 -5.92
N CYS A 75 -4.44 13.87 -4.83
CA CYS A 75 -4.86 13.46 -3.50
C CYS A 75 -6.39 13.40 -3.43
N SER A 76 -6.93 12.41 -2.71
CA SER A 76 -8.39 12.24 -2.55
C SER A 76 -9.02 13.27 -1.61
N SER A 77 -8.22 13.94 -0.78
CA SER A 77 -8.71 15.01 0.10
C SER A 77 -8.91 16.29 -0.71
N SER A 78 -10.12 16.86 -0.67
CA SER A 78 -10.47 18.11 -1.36
C SER A 78 -9.66 19.32 -0.88
N THR A 79 -9.17 19.27 0.36
CA THR A 79 -8.36 20.32 0.99
C THR A 79 -6.86 20.14 0.76
N CYS A 80 -6.43 19.02 0.16
CA CYS A 80 -5.02 18.75 -0.10
C CYS A 80 -4.67 18.98 -1.58
N GLN A 81 -3.82 19.96 -1.86
CA GLN A 81 -3.29 20.26 -3.20
C GLN A 81 -1.84 19.76 -3.40
N VAL A 82 -1.31 19.04 -2.42
CA VAL A 82 0.06 18.51 -2.47
C VAL A 82 0.11 17.40 -3.53
N PRO A 83 1.16 17.32 -4.36
CA PRO A 83 1.30 16.24 -5.33
C PRO A 83 1.52 14.89 -4.63
N MET A 84 1.10 13.79 -5.27
CA MET A 84 1.15 12.45 -4.67
C MET A 84 2.57 11.97 -4.35
N ASN A 85 3.58 12.44 -5.06
CA ASN A 85 4.98 12.15 -4.75
C ASN A 85 5.47 12.78 -3.43
N GLN A 86 4.72 13.71 -2.84
CA GLN A 86 5.03 14.33 -1.54
C GLN A 86 4.13 13.83 -0.41
N HIS A 87 3.45 12.70 -0.61
CA HIS A 87 2.67 12.02 0.41
C HIS A 87 3.43 10.85 1.01
N VAL A 88 3.13 10.57 2.27
CA VAL A 88 3.48 9.32 2.94
C VAL A 88 2.23 8.44 2.91
N ARG A 89 2.34 7.22 2.37
CA ARG A 89 1.27 6.21 2.40
C ARG A 89 1.74 5.03 3.22
N ARG A 90 0.89 4.56 4.14
CA ARG A 90 1.21 3.44 5.03
C ARG A 90 0.19 2.33 4.90
N PHE A 91 0.71 1.11 4.89
CA PHE A 91 -0.05 -0.14 4.96
C PHE A 91 0.42 -0.88 6.21
N VAL A 92 -0.49 -1.11 7.15
CA VAL A 92 -0.17 -1.72 8.45
C VAL A 92 -0.89 -3.05 8.59
N HIS A 93 -0.17 -4.08 9.03
CA HIS A 93 -0.71 -5.40 9.34
C HIS A 93 -0.01 -5.98 10.56
N GLY A 94 -0.74 -6.15 11.67
CA GLY A 94 -0.16 -6.55 12.95
C GLY A 94 0.97 -5.60 13.36
N ASP A 95 2.16 -6.17 13.59
CA ASP A 95 3.36 -5.44 14.00
C ASP A 95 4.20 -4.91 12.82
N VAL A 96 3.74 -5.10 11.58
CA VAL A 96 4.46 -4.70 10.37
C VAL A 96 3.82 -3.48 9.73
N CYS A 97 4.65 -2.53 9.28
CA CYS A 97 4.22 -1.36 8.52
C CYS A 97 5.08 -1.17 7.27
N ILE A 98 4.43 -1.21 6.10
CA ILE A 98 5.02 -0.78 4.84
C ILE A 98 4.75 0.71 4.67
N THR A 99 5.82 1.48 4.47
CA THR A 99 5.74 2.93 4.21
C THR A 99 6.22 3.22 2.80
N ILE A 100 5.38 3.89 2.00
CA ILE A 100 5.72 4.38 0.66
C ILE A 100 5.95 5.89 0.73
N THR A 101 7.13 6.31 0.30
CA THR A 101 7.52 7.70 0.10
C THR A 101 8.22 7.83 -1.24
N CYS A 102 8.01 8.96 -1.93
CA CYS A 102 8.65 9.22 -3.20
C CYS A 102 9.52 10.48 -3.09
N ASN A 103 10.64 10.48 -3.82
CA ASN A 103 11.52 11.64 -3.93
C ASN A 103 11.81 11.88 -5.41
N THR A 104 11.83 13.13 -5.82
CA THR A 104 12.33 13.50 -7.14
C THR A 104 13.85 13.52 -7.07
N VAL A 105 14.51 12.63 -7.81
CA VAL A 105 15.96 12.68 -7.98
C VAL A 105 16.26 13.74 -9.03
N GLY A 106 16.67 14.93 -8.57
CA GLY A 106 17.27 15.96 -9.40
C GLY A 106 18.75 16.09 -9.03
N HIS A 107 19.60 16.52 -9.96
CA HIS A 107 20.99 16.86 -9.69
C HIS A 107 21.11 18.08 -8.76
N SER A 108 20.70 17.95 -7.50
CA SER A 108 20.83 18.99 -6.49
C SER A 108 22.06 18.67 -5.64
N ASN A 109 22.98 19.63 -5.47
CA ASN A 109 24.19 19.47 -4.63
C ASN A 109 23.87 19.16 -3.14
N VAL A 110 22.59 19.14 -2.76
CA VAL A 110 22.08 18.84 -1.42
C VAL A 110 22.00 17.34 -1.14
N ASP A 111 21.95 16.50 -2.19
CA ASP A 111 21.81 15.04 -2.04
C ASP A 111 23.08 14.36 -1.47
N LYS A 112 24.25 14.99 -1.62
CA LYS A 112 25.53 14.47 -1.13
C LYS A 112 25.57 14.30 0.40
N ILE A 113 24.81 15.10 1.15
CA ILE A 113 24.85 15.07 2.63
C ILE A 113 23.93 13.97 3.19
N LYS A 114 22.83 13.63 2.50
CA LYS A 114 21.92 12.56 2.93
C LYS A 114 22.37 11.17 2.46
N GLU A 115 23.09 11.10 1.35
CA GLU A 115 23.60 9.84 0.79
C GLU A 115 24.68 9.18 1.69
N GLU A 116 25.38 9.94 2.54
CA GLU A 116 26.30 9.36 3.53
C GLU A 116 25.57 8.71 4.72
N GLN A 117 24.42 9.23 5.15
CA GLN A 117 23.65 8.63 6.25
C GLN A 117 22.85 7.40 5.85
N SER A 118 22.49 7.26 4.57
CA SER A 118 21.67 6.14 4.08
C SER A 118 22.47 4.89 3.67
N LYS A 119 23.80 4.90 3.78
CA LYS A 119 24.66 3.74 3.46
C LYS A 119 24.68 2.65 4.54
N GLN A 120 24.02 2.84 5.67
CA GLN A 120 23.87 1.79 6.66
C GLN A 120 22.61 0.97 6.36
N VAL A 121 22.73 0.05 5.40
CA VAL A 121 21.75 -1.02 5.23
C VAL A 121 21.97 -2.01 6.38
N MET A 122 21.13 -1.93 7.41
CA MET A 122 21.09 -2.89 8.50
C MET A 122 20.19 -4.06 8.08
N PHE A 123 20.75 -5.26 8.09
CA PHE A 123 19.97 -6.49 8.05
C PHE A 123 19.86 -7.04 9.47
N TRP A 124 18.68 -7.55 9.81
CA TRP A 124 18.43 -8.33 11.03
C TRP A 124 18.77 -9.79 10.79
#